data_AF-A0A316D2Y8-F1
#
_entry.id   AF-A0A316D2Y8-F1
#
_cell.length_a   1.000
_cell.length_b   1.000
_cell.length_c   1.000
_cell.angle_alpha   90.00
_cell.angle_beta   90.00
_cell.angle_gamma   90.00
#
_symmetry.space_group_name_H-M   'P 1'
#
loop_
_entity.id
_entity.type
_entity.pdbx_description
1 polymer ?
#
loop_
_entity_poly.entity_id
_entity_poly.type
_entity_poly.pdbx_seq_one_letter_code
_entity_poly.pdbx_strand_id
1 'polypeptide(L)'
;MQKIICIDPGHGGPDPGAVGAHLRESDINLRVSLLLRDALVRSGVRVLMTRETDVLPLKSGTIGEDLAYRARLANTAGADLYVSWHYDSSGNPSTDGVSVWVHPSQKGKRTEQWAVAISTSIATAASQKDRGVNFGDFQVLRDTAMDAVLIEGGFISCRAEEARMADRAFLLQQAEGAAAALCGILGTAYVPPSSGAPTCDKQAAEDVIALYSQLAKRATPAMVVAANFAANAVRRAAGIPITTDLGKPTAEAADRMEAFTQAVWHMSTPQVQECHHIAADALRAL
;
A
#
# COMPACT_ATOMS: atom_id res chain seq x y z
N MET A 1 11.51 15.15 20.12
CA MET A 1 10.58 15.43 19.01
C MET A 1 10.16 14.10 18.40
N GLN A 2 8.89 13.97 18.01
CA GLN A 2 8.38 12.76 17.35
C GLN A 2 8.98 12.64 15.95
N LYS A 3 9.52 11.47 15.60
CA LYS A 3 10.15 11.20 14.30
C LYS A 3 9.11 11.15 13.18
N ILE A 4 9.42 11.74 12.03
CA ILE A 4 8.56 11.76 10.84
C ILE A 4 9.17 10.87 9.75
N ILE A 5 8.43 9.87 9.30
CA ILE A 5 8.74 9.14 8.06
C ILE A 5 7.87 9.69 6.93
N CYS A 6 8.50 10.08 5.83
CA CYS A 6 7.78 10.34 4.58
C CYS A 6 7.71 9.03 3.79
N ILE A 7 6.50 8.53 3.54
CA ILE A 7 6.24 7.38 2.69
C ILE A 7 5.80 7.90 1.33
N ASP A 8 6.43 7.38 0.28
CA ASP A 8 6.19 7.74 -1.09
C ASP A 8 5.73 6.53 -1.89
N PRO A 9 4.42 6.32 -2.07
CA PRO A 9 3.92 5.31 -2.98
C PRO A 9 4.28 5.72 -4.42
N GLY A 10 5.16 4.96 -5.08
CA GLY A 10 5.64 5.25 -6.43
C GLY A 10 4.50 5.39 -7.46
N HIS A 11 4.72 6.17 -8.52
CA HIS A 11 3.76 6.37 -9.63
C HIS A 11 2.42 7.01 -9.18
N GLY A 12 1.34 6.84 -9.96
CA GLY A 12 -0.02 7.25 -9.63
C GLY A 12 -0.73 8.02 -10.75
N GLY A 13 -2.05 7.89 -10.81
CA GLY A 13 -2.91 8.53 -11.81
C GLY A 13 -2.51 8.14 -13.24
N PRO A 14 -2.11 9.09 -14.11
CA PRO A 14 -1.73 8.80 -15.48
C PRO A 14 -0.42 7.99 -15.61
N ASP A 15 0.38 7.88 -14.55
CA ASP A 15 1.56 7.02 -14.53
C ASP A 15 1.23 5.70 -13.84
N PRO A 16 1.01 4.60 -14.59
CA PRO A 16 0.67 3.31 -13.99
C PRO A 16 1.88 2.61 -13.36
N GLY A 17 3.10 3.07 -13.63
CA GLY A 17 4.33 2.30 -13.42
C GLY A 17 4.39 1.08 -14.32
N ALA A 18 5.07 0.04 -13.86
CA ALA A 18 5.06 -1.25 -14.53
C ALA A 18 3.64 -1.85 -14.56
N VAL A 19 3.32 -2.55 -15.65
CA VAL A 19 2.03 -3.21 -15.83
C VAL A 19 2.27 -4.70 -15.92
N GLY A 20 1.75 -5.42 -14.93
CA GLY A 20 1.70 -6.88 -14.93
C GLY A 20 0.62 -7.39 -15.87
N ALA A 21 0.17 -8.60 -15.63
CA ALA A 21 -0.92 -9.16 -16.41
C ALA A 21 -2.32 -8.73 -15.95
N HIS A 22 -2.43 -8.45 -14.66
CA HIS A 22 -3.69 -8.14 -13.99
C HIS A 22 -3.56 -6.89 -13.11
N LEU A 23 -2.35 -6.55 -12.67
CA LEU A 23 -2.12 -5.43 -11.76
C LEU A 23 -1.28 -4.32 -12.40
N ARG A 24 -1.48 -3.09 -11.92
CA ARG A 24 -0.62 -1.94 -12.19
C ARG A 24 0.23 -1.67 -10.95
N GLU A 25 1.49 -1.33 -11.14
CA GLU A 25 2.42 -1.07 -10.05
C GLU A 25 1.93 0.04 -9.12
N SER A 26 1.46 1.16 -9.69
CA SER A 26 0.86 2.28 -8.96
C SER A 26 -0.22 1.90 -7.95
N ASP A 27 -1.08 0.93 -8.28
CA ASP A 27 -2.15 0.44 -7.41
C ASP A 27 -1.59 -0.35 -6.22
N ILE A 28 -0.61 -1.23 -6.48
CA ILE A 28 0.00 -2.08 -5.47
C ILE A 28 0.87 -1.23 -4.53
N ASN A 29 1.65 -0.31 -5.09
CA ASN A 29 2.47 0.67 -4.36
C ASN A 29 1.63 1.45 -3.36
N LEU A 30 0.43 1.90 -3.77
CA LEU A 30 -0.50 2.59 -2.89
C LEU A 30 -0.99 1.67 -1.77
N ARG A 31 -1.50 0.49 -2.12
CA ARG A 31 -2.08 -0.46 -1.16
C ARG A 31 -1.09 -0.81 -0.05
N VAL A 32 0.13 -1.25 -0.40
CA VAL A 32 1.14 -1.63 0.59
C VAL A 32 1.65 -0.44 1.42
N SER A 33 1.74 0.75 0.81
CA SER A 33 2.18 1.96 1.52
C SER A 33 1.16 2.45 2.54
N LEU A 34 -0.14 2.30 2.29
CA LEU A 34 -1.19 2.61 3.27
C LEU A 34 -1.13 1.64 4.46
N LEU A 35 -0.85 0.35 4.21
CA LEU A 35 -0.63 -0.63 5.27
C LEU A 35 0.62 -0.29 6.11
N LEU A 36 1.70 0.14 5.43
CA LEU A 36 2.92 0.58 6.11
C LEU A 36 2.66 1.83 6.97
N ARG A 37 1.92 2.82 6.44
CA ARG A 37 1.48 4.00 7.19
C ARG A 37 0.77 3.58 8.47
N ASP A 38 -0.21 2.69 8.37
CA ASP A 38 -1.03 2.27 9.50
C ASP A 38 -0.21 1.53 10.56
N ALA A 39 0.70 0.65 10.13
CA ALA A 39 1.62 -0.06 11.03
C ALA A 39 2.56 0.90 11.78
N LEU A 40 3.08 1.92 11.10
CA LEU A 40 3.95 2.94 11.69
C LEU A 40 3.18 3.87 12.64
N VAL A 41 1.98 4.33 12.25
CA VAL A 41 1.09 5.15 13.08
C VAL A 41 0.68 4.40 14.34
N ARG A 42 0.34 3.10 14.22
CA ARG A 42 0.05 2.22 15.35
C ARG A 42 1.23 2.10 16.31
N SER A 43 2.46 2.20 15.79
CA SER A 43 3.71 2.21 16.56
C SER A 43 4.11 3.61 17.07
N GLY A 44 3.25 4.63 16.91
CA GLY A 44 3.48 5.99 17.40
C GLY A 44 4.41 6.83 16.52
N VAL A 45 4.74 6.37 15.31
CA VAL A 45 5.53 7.13 14.33
C VAL A 45 4.61 8.09 13.58
N ARG A 46 5.06 9.34 13.39
CA ARG A 46 4.33 10.29 12.56
C ARG A 46 4.65 9.99 11.09
N VAL A 47 3.61 9.84 10.27
CA VAL A 47 3.76 9.53 8.84
C VAL A 47 3.28 10.71 7.99
N LEU A 48 4.07 11.06 6.99
CA LEU A 48 3.68 11.92 5.88
C LEU A 48 3.57 11.05 4.62
N MET A 49 2.47 11.13 3.90
CA MET A 49 2.29 10.45 2.61
C MET A 49 2.49 11.44 1.47
N THR A 50 3.18 11.06 0.39
CA THR A 50 3.20 11.88 -0.84
C THR A 50 1.88 11.80 -1.61
N ARG A 51 1.18 10.65 -1.52
CA ARG A 51 -0.19 10.44 -1.98
C ARG A 51 -0.90 9.38 -1.14
N GLU A 52 -2.23 9.49 -1.05
CA GLU A 52 -3.11 8.52 -0.38
C GLU A 52 -4.23 8.00 -1.31
N THR A 53 -4.21 8.42 -2.57
CA THR A 53 -5.15 8.00 -3.61
C THR A 53 -4.40 7.76 -4.93
N ASP A 54 -5.09 7.24 -5.95
CA ASP A 54 -4.53 7.08 -7.29
C ASP A 54 -4.43 8.42 -8.03
N VAL A 55 -3.37 9.18 -7.71
CA VAL A 55 -3.06 10.49 -8.28
C VAL A 55 -1.55 10.65 -8.38
N LEU A 56 -1.08 11.50 -9.29
CA LEU A 56 0.24 12.10 -9.13
C LEU A 56 0.20 13.08 -7.95
N PRO A 57 1.17 13.05 -7.02
CA PRO A 57 1.33 14.06 -5.97
C PRO A 57 1.32 15.50 -6.51
N LEU A 58 1.96 15.71 -7.66
CA LEU A 58 1.88 16.93 -8.43
C LEU A 58 0.66 16.87 -9.37
N LYS A 59 -0.33 17.74 -9.13
CA LYS A 59 -1.60 17.77 -9.88
C LYS A 59 -1.45 18.01 -11.40
N SER A 60 -0.34 18.61 -11.83
CA SER A 60 -0.06 18.90 -13.23
C SER A 60 1.43 19.10 -13.45
N GLY A 61 1.99 18.50 -14.50
CA GLY A 61 3.40 18.64 -14.87
C GLY A 61 3.92 17.37 -15.53
N THR A 62 5.22 17.33 -15.73
CA THR A 62 5.97 16.16 -16.17
C THR A 62 6.26 15.22 -14.99
N ILE A 63 6.61 13.96 -15.29
CA ILE A 63 7.03 12.99 -14.26
C ILE A 63 8.26 13.50 -13.49
N GLY A 64 9.23 14.14 -14.16
CA GLY A 64 10.40 14.69 -13.47
C GLY A 64 10.07 15.81 -12.47
N GLU A 65 9.06 16.62 -12.78
CA GLU A 65 8.55 17.64 -11.85
C GLU A 65 7.78 17.02 -10.68
N ASP A 66 7.05 15.92 -10.92
CA ASP A 66 6.38 15.15 -9.86
C ASP A 66 7.39 14.50 -8.90
N LEU A 67 8.46 13.89 -9.42
CA LEU A 67 9.54 13.34 -8.60
C LEU A 67 10.22 14.41 -7.74
N ALA A 68 10.50 15.60 -8.31
CA ALA A 68 11.02 16.74 -7.56
C ALA A 68 10.02 17.22 -6.49
N TYR A 69 8.72 17.18 -6.78
CA TYR A 69 7.66 17.56 -5.85
C TYR A 69 7.61 16.61 -4.64
N ARG A 70 7.70 15.29 -4.87
CA ARG A 70 7.75 14.26 -3.80
C ARG A 70 8.89 14.50 -2.82
N ALA A 71 10.10 14.70 -3.34
CA ALA A 71 11.26 15.04 -2.52
C ALA A 71 11.06 16.37 -1.75
N ARG A 72 10.49 17.39 -2.42
CA ARG A 72 10.22 18.69 -1.78
C ARG A 72 9.21 18.59 -0.63
N LEU A 73 8.18 17.74 -0.74
CA LEU A 73 7.22 17.51 0.35
C LEU A 73 7.94 17.02 1.61
N ALA A 74 8.79 15.99 1.47
CA ALA A 74 9.56 15.44 2.57
C ALA A 74 10.54 16.46 3.17
N ASN A 75 11.26 17.20 2.31
CA ASN A 75 12.21 18.23 2.71
C ASN A 75 11.53 19.35 3.50
N THR A 76 10.38 19.83 3.00
CA THR A 76 9.62 20.93 3.62
C THR A 76 9.04 20.52 4.97
N ALA A 77 8.61 19.27 5.10
CA ALA A 77 8.08 18.74 6.35
C ALA A 77 9.18 18.44 7.40
N GLY A 78 10.46 18.49 7.00
CA GLY A 78 11.57 18.10 7.86
C GLY A 78 11.52 16.62 8.23
N ALA A 79 11.17 15.75 7.27
CA ALA A 79 11.13 14.31 7.51
C ALA A 79 12.50 13.77 7.95
N ASP A 80 12.51 12.81 8.88
CA ASP A 80 13.72 12.17 9.38
C ASP A 80 14.22 11.05 8.45
N LEU A 81 13.31 10.45 7.68
CA LEU A 81 13.57 9.36 6.75
C LEU A 81 12.56 9.41 5.60
N TYR A 82 13.03 9.15 4.39
CA TYR A 82 12.20 8.98 3.19
C TYR A 82 12.18 7.52 2.75
N VAL A 83 10.99 6.98 2.52
CA VAL A 83 10.77 5.60 2.07
C VAL A 83 9.89 5.63 0.83
N SER A 84 10.47 5.40 -0.34
CA SER A 84 9.71 5.17 -1.56
C SER A 84 9.39 3.68 -1.70
N TRP A 85 8.19 3.33 -2.13
CA TRP A 85 7.78 1.95 -2.33
C TRP A 85 7.34 1.70 -3.77
N HIS A 86 7.95 0.70 -4.37
CA HIS A 86 7.80 0.26 -5.76
C HIS A 86 7.67 -1.27 -5.86
N TYR A 87 7.30 -1.75 -7.04
CA TYR A 87 7.51 -3.15 -7.45
C TYR A 87 8.21 -3.17 -8.80
N ASP A 88 9.31 -3.92 -8.87
CA ASP A 88 10.21 -3.97 -10.00
C ASP A 88 9.56 -4.71 -11.18
N SER A 89 10.17 -4.60 -12.35
CA SER A 89 9.81 -5.37 -13.53
C SER A 89 11.07 -5.74 -14.31
N SER A 90 11.13 -7.01 -14.71
CA SER A 90 12.26 -7.58 -15.44
C SER A 90 11.78 -8.24 -16.73
N GLY A 91 12.63 -8.20 -17.76
CA GLY A 91 12.39 -8.99 -18.98
C GLY A 91 12.44 -10.50 -18.75
N ASN A 92 13.01 -10.96 -17.63
CA ASN A 92 12.96 -12.35 -17.21
C ASN A 92 11.79 -12.56 -16.22
N PRO A 93 10.70 -13.26 -16.62
CA PRO A 93 9.50 -13.43 -15.81
C PRO A 93 9.70 -14.35 -14.59
N SER A 94 10.88 -14.95 -14.42
CA SER A 94 11.25 -15.73 -13.24
C SER A 94 12.07 -14.92 -12.23
N THR A 95 12.33 -13.63 -12.49
CA THR A 95 13.02 -12.77 -11.52
C THR A 95 12.06 -12.47 -10.38
N ASP A 96 12.46 -12.78 -9.15
CA ASP A 96 11.63 -12.60 -7.97
C ASP A 96 12.42 -12.04 -6.77
N GLY A 97 11.66 -11.59 -5.76
CA GLY A 97 12.18 -11.22 -4.44
C GLY A 97 12.28 -9.71 -4.19
N VAL A 98 12.37 -9.35 -2.93
CA VAL A 98 12.46 -7.96 -2.45
C VAL A 98 13.89 -7.45 -2.57
N SER A 99 14.05 -6.17 -2.91
CA SER A 99 15.33 -5.46 -2.82
C SER A 99 15.14 -4.03 -2.30
N VAL A 100 16.20 -3.42 -1.79
CA VAL A 100 16.17 -2.02 -1.36
C VAL A 100 17.28 -1.24 -2.05
N TRP A 101 16.94 -0.10 -2.61
CA TRP A 101 17.84 0.78 -3.31
C TRP A 101 18.20 2.00 -2.46
N VAL A 102 19.47 2.39 -2.52
CA VAL A 102 19.98 3.64 -1.96
C VAL A 102 20.77 4.41 -3.01
N HIS A 103 20.86 5.73 -2.87
CA HIS A 103 21.69 6.53 -3.76
C HIS A 103 23.18 6.10 -3.65
N PRO A 104 23.97 6.07 -4.75
CA PRO A 104 25.39 5.66 -4.71
C PRO A 104 26.25 6.41 -3.69
N SER A 105 25.90 7.66 -3.34
CA SER A 105 26.60 8.42 -2.28
C SER A 105 26.45 7.83 -0.88
N GLN A 106 25.56 6.85 -0.67
CA GLN A 106 25.31 6.18 0.60
C GLN A 106 26.14 4.90 0.80
N LYS A 107 26.97 4.54 -0.18
CA LYS A 107 27.87 3.38 -0.07
C LYS A 107 28.79 3.50 1.16
N GLY A 108 28.81 2.45 1.98
CA GLY A 108 29.54 2.35 3.24
C GLY A 108 28.94 3.15 4.39
N LYS A 109 27.76 3.76 4.23
CA LYS A 109 27.12 4.61 5.25
C LYS A 109 25.98 3.90 5.97
N ARG A 110 25.47 4.53 7.03
CA ARG A 110 24.36 3.99 7.85
C ARG A 110 23.12 3.63 7.02
N THR A 111 22.83 4.39 5.97
CA THR A 111 21.64 4.23 5.13
C THR A 111 21.68 2.93 4.33
N GLU A 112 22.87 2.48 3.91
CA GLU A 112 23.05 1.15 3.31
C GLU A 112 22.76 0.05 4.35
N GLN A 113 23.23 0.20 5.60
CA GLN A 113 22.96 -0.77 6.67
C GLN A 113 21.46 -0.82 7.02
N TRP A 114 20.79 0.32 7.02
CA TRP A 114 19.34 0.42 7.18
C TRP A 114 18.60 -0.28 6.03
N ALA A 115 19.05 -0.08 4.78
CA ALA A 115 18.48 -0.76 3.63
C ALA A 115 18.62 -2.29 3.72
N VAL A 116 19.76 -2.81 4.21
CA VAL A 116 19.93 -4.25 4.49
C VAL A 116 18.90 -4.73 5.50
N ALA A 117 18.76 -4.02 6.63
CA ALA A 117 17.81 -4.39 7.68
C ALA A 117 16.34 -4.38 7.17
N ILE A 118 15.98 -3.41 6.35
CA ILE A 118 14.66 -3.32 5.72
C ILE A 118 14.44 -4.49 4.76
N SER A 119 15.37 -4.75 3.85
CA SER A 119 15.28 -5.86 2.87
C SER A 119 15.08 -7.21 3.56
N THR A 120 15.94 -7.51 4.54
CA THR A 120 15.90 -8.78 5.28
C THR A 120 14.62 -8.93 6.12
N SER A 121 14.14 -7.84 6.74
CA SER A 121 12.90 -7.90 7.54
C SER A 121 11.67 -8.13 6.67
N ILE A 122 11.56 -7.47 5.51
CA ILE A 122 10.47 -7.69 4.55
C ILE A 122 10.54 -9.12 4.01
N ALA A 123 11.72 -9.57 3.56
CA ALA A 123 11.92 -10.91 3.04
C ALA A 123 11.50 -11.99 4.04
N THR A 124 11.88 -11.82 5.30
CA THR A 124 11.52 -12.74 6.39
C THR A 124 10.02 -12.72 6.67
N ALA A 125 9.43 -11.54 6.85
CA ALA A 125 8.02 -11.40 7.21
C ALA A 125 7.07 -11.93 6.13
N ALA A 126 7.41 -11.66 4.86
CA ALA A 126 6.59 -12.04 3.72
C ALA A 126 7.04 -13.34 3.04
N SER A 127 8.00 -14.09 3.60
CA SER A 127 8.54 -15.30 2.97
C SER A 127 8.92 -15.08 1.50
N GLN A 128 9.72 -14.05 1.26
CA GLN A 128 10.26 -13.70 -0.06
C GLN A 128 11.76 -13.96 -0.09
N LYS A 129 12.30 -14.07 -1.30
CA LYS A 129 13.74 -14.05 -1.52
C LYS A 129 14.27 -12.65 -1.20
N ASP A 130 15.30 -12.58 -0.35
CA ASP A 130 16.06 -11.35 -0.09
C ASP A 130 17.09 -11.15 -1.21
N ARG A 131 16.97 -10.06 -1.96
CA ARG A 131 17.94 -9.67 -3.00
C ARG A 131 18.93 -8.62 -2.50
N GLY A 132 18.81 -8.19 -1.25
CA GLY A 132 19.71 -7.26 -0.61
C GLY A 132 19.60 -5.83 -1.14
N VAL A 133 20.72 -5.12 -1.06
CA VAL A 133 20.80 -3.69 -1.35
C VAL A 133 21.43 -3.42 -2.70
N ASN A 134 20.81 -2.53 -3.47
CA ASN A 134 21.30 -2.04 -4.75
C ASN A 134 21.54 -0.52 -4.71
N PHE A 135 22.25 0.00 -5.70
CA PHE A 135 22.59 1.42 -5.80
C PHE A 135 22.07 2.02 -7.09
N GLY A 136 21.29 3.11 -6.99
CA GLY A 136 20.64 3.73 -8.13
C GLY A 136 20.53 5.24 -7.97
N ASP A 137 20.77 5.98 -9.06
CA ASP A 137 20.67 7.44 -9.09
C ASP A 137 19.23 7.92 -9.32
N PHE A 138 18.31 7.40 -8.51
CA PHE A 138 16.89 7.76 -8.57
C PHE A 138 16.67 9.16 -8.03
N GLN A 139 15.90 9.97 -8.75
CA GLN A 139 15.71 11.38 -8.43
C GLN A 139 15.18 11.60 -7.01
N VAL A 140 14.21 10.79 -6.57
CA VAL A 140 13.65 10.88 -5.20
C VAL A 140 14.66 10.54 -4.11
N LEU A 141 15.69 9.73 -4.40
CA LEU A 141 16.77 9.44 -3.44
C LEU A 141 17.87 10.51 -3.45
N ARG A 142 18.05 11.18 -4.59
CA ARG A 142 19.05 12.22 -4.79
C ARG A 142 18.61 13.59 -4.26
N ASP A 143 17.33 13.93 -4.45
CA ASP A 143 16.80 15.28 -4.20
C ASP A 143 16.24 15.45 -2.76
N THR A 144 16.13 14.36 -1.99
CA THR A 144 15.79 14.38 -0.57
C THR A 144 16.96 14.79 0.31
N ALA A 145 16.69 15.62 1.33
CA ALA A 145 17.70 16.15 2.25
C ALA A 145 18.01 15.23 3.44
N MET A 146 17.14 14.25 3.70
CA MET A 146 17.30 13.24 4.74
C MET A 146 17.77 11.91 4.14
N ASP A 147 18.03 10.91 5.00
CA ASP A 147 18.30 9.56 4.52
C ASP A 147 17.08 9.02 3.76
N ALA A 148 17.33 8.33 2.65
CA ALA A 148 16.29 7.87 1.75
C ALA A 148 16.57 6.45 1.26
N VAL A 149 15.51 5.66 1.18
CA VAL A 149 15.53 4.31 0.61
C VAL A 149 14.37 4.16 -0.38
N LEU A 150 14.56 3.33 -1.41
CA LEU A 150 13.50 2.91 -2.33
C LEU A 150 13.38 1.39 -2.21
N ILE A 151 12.21 0.90 -1.83
CA ILE A 151 11.92 -0.52 -1.67
C ILE A 151 11.31 -1.01 -2.98
N GLU A 152 11.90 -2.06 -3.55
CA GLU A 152 11.27 -2.87 -4.58
C GLU A 152 10.68 -4.12 -3.90
N GLY A 153 9.36 -4.13 -3.70
CA GLY A 153 8.67 -5.17 -2.94
C GLY A 153 8.63 -6.55 -3.61
N GLY A 154 9.18 -6.71 -4.81
CA GLY A 154 9.07 -7.89 -5.64
C GLY A 154 9.00 -7.48 -7.11
N PHE A 155 8.77 -8.45 -8.00
CA PHE A 155 8.71 -8.21 -9.44
C PHE A 155 7.30 -8.43 -9.97
N ILE A 156 6.62 -7.37 -10.41
CA ILE A 156 5.26 -7.47 -10.98
C ILE A 156 5.25 -8.30 -12.28
N SER A 157 6.39 -8.36 -12.97
CA SER A 157 6.59 -9.21 -14.15
C SER A 157 6.63 -10.71 -13.83
N CYS A 158 6.82 -11.09 -12.56
CA CYS A 158 6.81 -12.47 -12.11
C CYS A 158 5.40 -12.92 -11.76
N ARG A 159 4.81 -13.82 -12.55
CA ARG A 159 3.41 -14.28 -12.35
C ARG A 159 3.13 -14.85 -10.96
N ALA A 160 4.11 -15.54 -10.38
CA ALA A 160 3.97 -16.08 -9.04
C ALA A 160 3.96 -14.98 -7.97
N GLU A 161 4.75 -13.90 -8.13
CA GLU A 161 4.70 -12.76 -7.22
C GLU A 161 3.48 -11.87 -7.47
N GLU A 162 3.11 -11.60 -8.73
CA GLU A 162 1.90 -10.82 -9.06
C GLU A 162 0.65 -11.42 -8.42
N ALA A 163 0.50 -12.75 -8.45
CA ALA A 163 -0.61 -13.43 -7.79
C ALA A 163 -0.61 -13.22 -6.26
N ARG A 164 0.56 -13.10 -5.63
CA ARG A 164 0.69 -12.78 -4.20
C ARG A 164 0.40 -11.30 -3.93
N MET A 165 0.77 -10.39 -4.82
CA MET A 165 0.49 -8.96 -4.71
C MET A 165 -1.01 -8.63 -4.76
N ALA A 166 -1.82 -9.51 -5.36
CA ALA A 166 -3.27 -9.41 -5.27
C ALA A 166 -3.79 -9.68 -3.84
N ASP A 167 -3.10 -10.54 -3.08
CA ASP A 167 -3.47 -10.92 -1.71
C ASP A 167 -3.07 -9.84 -0.70
N ARG A 168 -4.09 -9.27 -0.04
CA ARG A 168 -3.92 -8.29 1.02
C ARG A 168 -3.08 -8.81 2.19
N ALA A 169 -3.14 -10.10 2.52
CA ALA A 169 -2.35 -10.68 3.61
C ALA A 169 -0.85 -10.63 3.31
N PHE A 170 -0.47 -10.86 2.05
CA PHE A 170 0.91 -10.73 1.60
C PHE A 170 1.40 -9.27 1.69
N LEU A 171 0.62 -8.31 1.19
CA LEU A 171 0.96 -6.89 1.31
C LEU A 171 1.08 -6.45 2.78
N LEU A 172 0.22 -6.97 3.65
CA LEU A 172 0.31 -6.71 5.10
C LEU A 172 1.60 -7.28 5.69
N GLN A 173 2.00 -8.50 5.33
CA GLN A 173 3.27 -9.08 5.79
C GLN A 173 4.46 -8.22 5.39
N GLN A 174 4.47 -7.69 4.15
CA GLN A 174 5.53 -6.80 3.69
C GLN A 174 5.55 -5.49 4.47
N ALA A 175 4.38 -4.85 4.61
CA ALA A 175 4.23 -3.60 5.35
C ALA A 175 4.64 -3.74 6.82
N GLU A 176 4.23 -4.81 7.50
CA GLU A 176 4.60 -5.07 8.89
C GLU A 176 6.09 -5.41 9.04
N GLY A 177 6.67 -6.14 8.08
CA GLY A 177 8.11 -6.40 8.03
C GLY A 177 8.93 -5.12 7.86
N ALA A 178 8.49 -4.22 6.98
CA ALA A 178 9.10 -2.90 6.81
C ALA A 178 8.92 -2.02 8.06
N ALA A 179 7.72 -1.98 8.64
CA ALA A 179 7.42 -1.20 9.84
C ALA A 179 8.30 -1.61 11.02
N ALA A 180 8.49 -2.92 11.23
CA ALA A 180 9.38 -3.43 12.28
C ALA A 180 10.83 -2.94 12.11
N ALA A 181 11.38 -3.02 10.90
CA ALA A 181 12.73 -2.53 10.60
C ALA A 181 12.85 -1.00 10.79
N LEU A 182 11.89 -0.24 10.26
CA LEU A 182 11.86 1.21 10.34
C LEU A 182 11.71 1.72 11.78
N CYS A 183 10.87 1.07 12.59
CA CYS A 183 10.76 1.36 14.02
C CYS A 183 12.10 1.12 14.73
N GLY A 184 12.79 0.00 14.44
CA GLY A 184 14.13 -0.28 14.95
C GLY A 184 15.16 0.79 14.57
N ILE A 185 15.16 1.23 13.30
CA ILE A 185 16.02 2.31 12.79
C ILE A 185 15.78 3.63 13.54
N LEU A 186 14.51 3.95 13.83
CA LEU A 186 14.15 5.16 14.57
C LEU A 186 14.31 5.04 16.09
N GLY A 187 14.67 3.87 16.62
CA GLY A 187 14.69 3.61 18.06
C GLY A 187 13.30 3.67 18.71
N THR A 188 12.26 3.39 17.94
CA THR A 188 10.85 3.36 18.38
C THR A 188 10.40 1.91 18.54
N ALA A 189 9.59 1.62 19.57
CA ALA A 189 9.05 0.28 19.76
C ALA A 189 8.00 -0.04 18.67
N TYR A 190 8.24 -1.11 17.91
CA TYR A 190 7.26 -1.63 16.95
C TYR A 190 6.09 -2.29 17.70
N VAL A 191 4.86 -1.96 17.30
CA VAL A 191 3.63 -2.55 17.84
C VAL A 191 3.02 -3.48 16.78
N PRO A 192 3.12 -4.81 16.94
CA PRO A 192 2.53 -5.75 16.00
C PRO A 192 0.99 -5.65 16.00
N PRO A 193 0.32 -6.08 14.92
CA PRO A 193 -1.14 -6.16 14.91
C PRO A 193 -1.62 -7.11 16.01
N SER A 194 -2.66 -6.71 16.75
CA SER A 194 -3.25 -7.54 17.80
C SER A 194 -3.99 -8.74 17.20
N SER A 195 -3.72 -9.94 17.73
CA SER A 195 -4.40 -11.16 17.30
C SER A 195 -5.92 -11.06 17.55
N GLY A 196 -6.70 -11.15 16.47
CA GLY A 196 -8.16 -11.09 16.53
C GLY A 196 -8.76 -9.68 16.65
N ALA A 197 -7.96 -8.62 16.58
CA ALA A 197 -8.51 -7.28 16.47
C ALA A 197 -9.09 -7.01 15.08
N PRO A 198 -10.15 -6.20 14.99
CA PRO A 198 -10.63 -5.69 13.72
C PRO A 198 -9.48 -5.08 12.90
N THR A 199 -9.38 -5.47 11.63
CA THR A 199 -8.39 -4.92 10.69
C THR A 199 -8.83 -3.60 10.07
N CYS A 200 -10.02 -3.11 10.42
CA CYS A 200 -10.49 -1.76 10.11
C CYS A 200 -11.31 -1.16 11.26
N ASP A 201 -11.44 0.16 11.26
CA ASP A 201 -12.22 0.89 12.26
C ASP A 201 -13.71 0.49 12.20
N LYS A 202 -14.30 0.22 13.36
CA LYS A 202 -15.67 -0.30 13.44
C LYS A 202 -16.71 0.74 13.01
N GLN A 203 -16.52 2.02 13.34
CA GLN A 203 -17.46 3.07 12.96
C GLN A 203 -17.39 3.33 11.45
N ALA A 204 -16.18 3.43 10.90
CA ALA A 204 -15.96 3.56 9.46
C ALA A 204 -16.56 2.37 8.69
N ALA A 205 -16.41 1.16 9.23
CA ALA A 205 -17.02 -0.04 8.66
C ALA A 205 -18.55 0.05 8.64
N GLU A 206 -19.18 0.47 9.74
CA GLU A 206 -20.63 0.68 9.81
C GLU A 206 -21.11 1.72 8.78
N ASP A 207 -20.37 2.81 8.60
CA ASP A 207 -20.68 3.85 7.61
C ASP A 207 -20.60 3.32 6.16
N VAL A 208 -19.55 2.55 5.82
CA VAL A 208 -19.41 1.91 4.50
C VAL A 208 -20.51 0.87 4.25
N ILE A 209 -20.82 0.04 5.26
CA ILE A 209 -21.89 -0.94 5.19
C ILE A 209 -23.25 -0.25 4.94
N ALA A 210 -23.49 0.89 5.61
CA ALA A 210 -24.70 1.68 5.42
C ALA A 210 -24.77 2.25 3.99
N LEU A 211 -23.65 2.78 3.46
CA LEU A 211 -23.56 3.28 2.09
C LEU A 211 -23.89 2.18 1.06
N TYR A 212 -23.29 1.00 1.17
CA TYR A 212 -23.57 -0.12 0.26
C TYR A 212 -25.03 -0.60 0.36
N SER A 213 -25.60 -0.57 1.57
CA SER A 213 -27.01 -0.89 1.77
C SER A 213 -27.93 0.14 1.11
N GLN A 214 -27.56 1.43 1.08
CA GLN A 214 -28.31 2.45 0.36
C GLN A 214 -28.23 2.25 -1.17
N LEU A 215 -27.05 1.93 -1.69
CA LEU A 215 -26.85 1.59 -3.11
C LEU A 215 -27.75 0.42 -3.53
N ALA A 216 -27.77 -0.66 -2.72
CA ALA A 216 -28.52 -1.87 -3.01
C ALA A 216 -30.05 -1.64 -3.17
N LYS A 217 -30.64 -0.65 -2.49
CA LYS A 217 -32.08 -0.36 -2.56
C LYS A 217 -32.58 0.02 -3.96
N ARG A 218 -31.69 0.48 -4.85
CA ARG A 218 -32.03 0.94 -6.20
C ARG A 218 -31.32 0.14 -7.29
N ALA A 219 -30.67 -0.95 -6.90
CA ALA A 219 -29.79 -1.72 -7.78
C ALA A 219 -30.49 -2.94 -8.38
N THR A 220 -29.88 -3.50 -9.44
CA THR A 220 -30.31 -4.78 -10.00
C THR A 220 -30.03 -5.92 -9.01
N PRO A 221 -30.71 -7.08 -9.10
CA PRO A 221 -30.45 -8.22 -8.21
C PRO A 221 -28.98 -8.64 -8.15
N ALA A 222 -28.28 -8.64 -9.29
CA ALA A 222 -26.85 -8.96 -9.35
C ALA A 222 -25.99 -7.96 -8.55
N MET A 223 -26.29 -6.67 -8.63
CA MET A 223 -25.60 -5.64 -7.86
C MET A 223 -25.94 -5.68 -6.37
N VAL A 224 -27.14 -6.12 -5.99
CA VAL A 224 -27.49 -6.36 -4.58
C VAL A 224 -26.60 -7.44 -3.97
N VAL A 225 -26.36 -8.53 -4.71
CA VAL A 225 -25.42 -9.58 -4.28
C VAL A 225 -24.00 -9.02 -4.15
N ALA A 226 -23.52 -8.25 -5.12
CA ALA A 226 -22.18 -7.67 -5.07
C ALA A 226 -21.99 -6.69 -3.89
N ALA A 227 -22.95 -5.81 -3.65
CA ALA A 227 -22.93 -4.89 -2.51
C ALA A 227 -23.00 -5.62 -1.16
N ASN A 228 -23.81 -6.69 -1.05
CA ASN A 228 -23.87 -7.52 0.15
C ASN A 228 -22.54 -8.25 0.40
N PHE A 229 -21.95 -8.82 -0.65
CA PHE A 229 -20.66 -9.51 -0.58
C PHE A 229 -19.54 -8.56 -0.12
N ALA A 230 -19.47 -7.37 -0.72
CA ALA A 230 -18.55 -6.30 -0.34
C ALA A 230 -18.74 -5.86 1.12
N ALA A 231 -19.99 -5.62 1.54
CA ALA A 231 -20.30 -5.27 2.93
C ALA A 231 -19.92 -6.38 3.91
N ASN A 232 -20.08 -7.65 3.53
CA ASN A 232 -19.69 -8.79 4.37
C ASN A 232 -18.18 -8.94 4.50
N ALA A 233 -17.39 -8.56 3.49
CA ALA A 233 -15.94 -8.45 3.63
C ALA A 233 -15.56 -7.41 4.70
N VAL A 234 -16.18 -6.23 4.64
CA VAL A 234 -15.99 -5.16 5.64
C VAL A 234 -16.42 -5.61 7.03
N ARG A 235 -17.56 -6.30 7.15
CA ARG A 235 -18.03 -6.87 8.43
C ARG A 235 -17.01 -7.81 9.06
N ARG A 236 -16.45 -8.75 8.28
CA ARG A 236 -15.41 -9.68 8.75
C ARG A 236 -14.20 -8.93 9.27
N ALA A 237 -13.71 -7.96 8.49
CA ALA A 237 -12.58 -7.14 8.87
C ALA A 237 -12.85 -6.30 10.14
N ALA A 238 -14.07 -5.81 10.31
CA ALA A 238 -14.45 -4.98 11.45
C ALA A 238 -14.85 -5.77 12.72
N GLY A 239 -14.88 -7.11 12.65
CA GLY A 239 -15.44 -7.95 13.72
C GLY A 239 -16.95 -7.74 13.93
N ILE A 240 -17.67 -7.30 12.90
CA ILE A 240 -19.13 -7.09 12.94
C ILE A 240 -19.83 -8.40 12.50
N PRO A 241 -20.86 -8.88 13.23
CA PRO A 241 -21.60 -10.07 12.84
C PRO A 241 -22.23 -9.97 11.44
N ILE A 242 -22.12 -11.03 10.64
CA ILE A 242 -22.83 -11.14 9.36
C ILE A 242 -24.25 -11.64 9.63
N THR A 243 -25.25 -10.84 9.28
CA THR A 243 -26.67 -11.18 9.44
C THR A 243 -27.34 -11.68 8.16
N THR A 244 -26.72 -11.45 7.00
CA THR A 244 -27.25 -11.85 5.69
C THR A 244 -26.10 -12.08 4.72
N ASP A 245 -26.07 -13.26 4.11
CA ASP A 245 -25.10 -13.62 3.07
C ASP A 245 -25.85 -14.07 1.81
N LEU A 246 -25.73 -13.29 0.73
CA LEU A 246 -26.37 -13.56 -0.56
C LEU A 246 -25.47 -14.36 -1.51
N GLY A 247 -24.29 -14.80 -1.05
CA GLY A 247 -23.33 -15.55 -1.84
C GLY A 247 -22.43 -14.68 -2.72
N LYS A 248 -21.73 -15.32 -3.65
CA LYS A 248 -20.77 -14.66 -4.55
C LYS A 248 -21.51 -13.97 -5.72
N PRO A 249 -21.15 -12.72 -6.07
CA PRO A 249 -21.67 -12.05 -7.25
C PRO A 249 -21.13 -12.67 -8.55
N THR A 250 -21.73 -12.26 -9.68
CA THR A 250 -21.13 -12.48 -11.01
C THR A 250 -19.92 -11.56 -11.19
N ALA A 251 -18.97 -11.94 -12.05
CA ALA A 251 -17.79 -11.12 -12.36
C ALA A 251 -18.17 -9.68 -12.78
N GLU A 252 -19.13 -9.53 -13.71
CA GLU A 252 -19.60 -8.22 -14.16
C GLU A 252 -20.16 -7.35 -13.02
N ALA A 253 -20.86 -7.95 -12.05
CA ALA A 253 -21.39 -7.22 -10.91
C ALA A 253 -20.29 -6.90 -9.88
N ALA A 254 -19.28 -7.79 -9.74
CA ALA A 254 -18.11 -7.54 -8.92
C ALA A 254 -17.30 -6.36 -9.45
N ASP A 255 -16.98 -6.33 -10.74
CA ASP A 255 -16.25 -5.25 -11.41
C ASP A 255 -16.96 -3.89 -11.25
N ARG A 256 -18.28 -3.88 -11.44
CA ARG A 256 -19.08 -2.64 -11.26
C ARG A 256 -19.12 -2.17 -9.81
N MET A 257 -19.23 -3.10 -8.87
CA MET A 257 -19.21 -2.75 -7.45
C MET A 257 -17.82 -2.25 -7.05
N GLU A 258 -16.76 -2.88 -7.53
CA GLU A 258 -15.37 -2.46 -7.28
C GLU A 258 -15.12 -1.05 -7.85
N ALA A 259 -15.57 -0.77 -9.08
CA ALA A 259 -15.48 0.57 -9.64
C ALA A 259 -16.24 1.60 -8.79
N PHE A 260 -17.38 1.23 -8.22
CA PHE A 260 -18.10 2.09 -7.27
C PHE A 260 -17.31 2.31 -5.98
N THR A 261 -16.75 1.25 -5.37
CA THR A 261 -15.97 1.37 -4.12
C THR A 261 -14.73 2.24 -4.33
N GLN A 262 -14.09 2.14 -5.49
CA GLN A 262 -13.01 3.04 -5.90
C GLN A 262 -13.50 4.48 -6.14
N ALA A 263 -14.68 4.70 -6.72
CA ALA A 263 -15.18 6.05 -6.97
C ALA A 263 -15.47 6.82 -5.67
N VAL A 264 -16.05 6.16 -4.67
CA VAL A 264 -16.36 6.78 -3.35
C VAL A 264 -15.13 6.89 -2.44
N TRP A 265 -14.04 6.20 -2.79
CA TRP A 265 -12.74 6.27 -2.12
C TRP A 265 -12.23 7.71 -1.94
N HIS A 266 -12.26 8.49 -3.03
CA HIS A 266 -11.66 9.82 -3.08
C HIS A 266 -12.39 10.86 -2.21
N MET A 267 -13.56 10.52 -1.70
CA MET A 267 -14.40 11.40 -0.88
C MET A 267 -14.37 11.04 0.61
N SER A 268 -13.54 10.07 0.98
CA SER A 268 -13.60 9.39 2.27
C SER A 268 -12.40 9.70 3.16
N THR A 269 -12.56 9.61 4.48
CA THR A 269 -11.46 9.67 5.44
C THR A 269 -10.57 8.42 5.32
N PRO A 270 -9.30 8.44 5.80
CA PRO A 270 -8.41 7.27 5.75
C PRO A 270 -9.00 5.98 6.34
N GLN A 271 -9.79 6.08 7.42
CA GLN A 271 -10.44 4.93 8.06
C GLN A 271 -11.55 4.33 7.19
N VAL A 272 -12.33 5.19 6.51
CA VAL A 272 -13.41 4.80 5.60
C VAL A 272 -12.82 4.24 4.30
N GLN A 273 -11.73 4.85 3.83
CA GLN A 273 -10.89 4.35 2.75
C GLN A 273 -10.48 2.90 3.01
N GLU A 274 -9.84 2.57 4.14
CA GLU A 274 -9.45 1.18 4.44
C GLU A 274 -10.61 0.18 4.30
N CYS A 275 -11.82 0.55 4.73
CA CYS A 275 -13.02 -0.27 4.56
C CYS A 275 -13.41 -0.47 3.08
N HIS A 276 -13.30 0.58 2.25
CA HIS A 276 -13.48 0.47 0.81
C HIS A 276 -12.42 -0.41 0.13
N HIS A 277 -11.17 -0.42 0.62
CA HIS A 277 -10.12 -1.32 0.11
C HIS A 277 -10.43 -2.77 0.43
N ILE A 278 -10.81 -3.08 1.67
CA ILE A 278 -11.23 -4.43 2.06
C ILE A 278 -12.38 -4.92 1.19
N ALA A 279 -13.35 -4.05 0.91
CA ALA A 279 -14.45 -4.36 0.01
C ALA A 279 -13.99 -4.62 -1.44
N ALA A 280 -13.14 -3.75 -1.99
CA ALA A 280 -12.61 -3.87 -3.35
C ALA A 280 -11.77 -5.15 -3.53
N ASP A 281 -10.86 -5.43 -2.59
CA ASP A 281 -9.99 -6.60 -2.63
C ASP A 281 -10.80 -7.90 -2.58
N ALA A 282 -11.87 -7.95 -1.78
CA ALA A 282 -12.74 -9.10 -1.76
C ALA A 282 -13.45 -9.32 -3.11
N LEU A 283 -13.86 -8.25 -3.80
CA LEU A 283 -14.51 -8.33 -5.10
C LEU A 283 -13.55 -8.78 -6.20
N ARG A 284 -12.30 -8.29 -6.19
CA ARG A 284 -11.24 -8.69 -7.14
C ARG A 284 -10.82 -10.16 -7.02
N ALA A 285 -11.04 -10.77 -5.86
CA ALA A 285 -10.67 -12.16 -5.60
C ALA A 285 -11.65 -13.20 -6.21
N LEU A 286 -12.64 -12.76 -6.99
CA LEU A 286 -13.67 -13.59 -7.63
C LEU A 286 -13.36 -13.84 -9.11
#